data_AF-A0A8T3Y2Y4-F1
#
_entry.id   AF-A0A8T3Y2Y4-F1
#
_cell.length_a   1.000
_cell.length_b   1.000
_cell.length_c   1.000
_cell.angle_alpha   90.00
_cell.angle_beta   90.00
_cell.angle_gamma   90.00
#
_symmetry.space_group_name_H-M   'P 1'
#
loop_
_entity.id
_entity.type
_entity.pdbx_description
1 polymer ?
#
loop_
_entity_poly.entity_id
_entity_poly.type
_entity_poly.pdbx_seq_one_letter_code
_entity_poly.pdbx_strand_id
1 'polypeptide(L)'
;MQDLDVIKGALSTEKCVRLIDSQNTLVFVVDKKSSKDDVKRAVKELFSVEPLRVNTMIQGGRKKAFVVFKKDVLAKDIATSMGVL
;
A
#
# COMPACT_ATOMS: atom_id res chain seq x y z
N MET A 1 -3.91 -16.32 -9.32
CA MET A 1 -4.70 -15.09 -9.12
C MET A 1 -3.91 -14.01 -9.83
N GLN A 2 -4.48 -13.30 -10.81
CA GLN A 2 -3.74 -12.25 -11.50
C GLN A 2 -3.43 -11.14 -10.48
N ASP A 3 -2.17 -10.69 -10.40
CA ASP A 3 -1.69 -9.77 -9.35
C ASP A 3 -2.43 -8.41 -9.35
N LEU A 4 -3.09 -8.07 -10.46
CA LEU A 4 -3.93 -6.87 -10.64
C LEU A 4 -5.17 -6.84 -9.72
N ASP A 5 -5.71 -7.99 -9.30
CA ASP A 5 -6.92 -8.03 -8.45
C ASP A 5 -6.62 -7.85 -6.94
N VAL A 6 -5.34 -7.77 -6.58
CA VAL A 6 -4.92 -7.72 -5.16
C VAL A 6 -5.14 -6.34 -4.56
N ILE A 7 -4.79 -5.27 -5.28
CA ILE A 7 -4.89 -3.88 -4.79
C ILE A 7 -6.16 -3.23 -5.36
N LYS A 8 -7.09 -2.86 -4.48
CA LYS A 8 -8.37 -2.24 -4.85
C LYS A 8 -8.33 -0.71 -4.86
N GLY A 9 -7.35 -0.11 -4.16
CA GLY A 9 -7.15 1.33 -4.11
C GLY A 9 -6.32 1.77 -2.90
N ALA A 10 -5.85 3.01 -2.92
CA ALA A 10 -5.15 3.63 -1.79
C ALA A 10 -6.14 4.39 -0.87
N LEU A 11 -5.77 4.57 0.40
CA LEU A 11 -6.52 5.37 1.36
C LEU A 11 -5.81 6.70 1.61
N SER A 12 -6.54 7.81 1.50
CA SER A 12 -6.05 9.19 1.68
C SER A 12 -6.65 9.91 2.88
N THR A 13 -7.04 9.18 3.94
CA THR A 13 -7.53 9.84 5.16
C THR A 13 -6.40 10.60 5.84
N GLU A 14 -6.71 11.60 6.67
CA GLU A 14 -5.70 12.39 7.41
C GLU A 14 -4.69 11.52 8.19
N LYS A 15 -5.19 10.41 8.77
CA LYS A 15 -4.33 9.44 9.45
C LYS A 15 -3.37 8.74 8.49
N CYS A 16 -3.82 8.43 7.27
CA CYS A 16 -2.96 7.83 6.24
C CYS A 16 -1.93 8.85 5.73
N VAL A 17 -2.33 10.11 5.51
CA VAL A 17 -1.40 11.18 5.14
C VAL A 17 -0.27 11.32 6.17
N ARG A 18 -0.60 11.33 7.47
CA ARG A 18 0.42 11.34 8.53
C ARG A 18 1.38 10.15 8.46
N LEU A 19 0.91 8.96 8.07
CA LEU A 19 1.77 7.77 7.93
C LEU A 19 2.70 7.85 6.72
N ILE A 20 2.26 8.50 5.64
CA ILE A 20 3.09 8.79 4.47
C ILE A 20 4.28 9.66 4.89
N ASP A 21 4.00 10.77 5.60
CA ASP A 21 5.03 11.73 6.00
C ASP A 21 5.98 11.20 7.09
N SER A 22 5.44 10.52 8.11
CA SER A 22 6.22 10.13 9.30
C SER A 22 6.86 8.75 9.23
N GLN A 23 6.26 7.80 8.50
CA GLN A 23 6.66 6.39 8.51
C GLN A 23 6.96 5.85 7.11
N ASN A 24 6.96 6.70 6.08
CA ASN A 24 7.16 6.27 4.69
C ASN A 24 6.24 5.11 4.31
N THR A 25 4.96 5.20 4.72
CA THR A 25 4.00 4.08 4.65
C THR A 25 2.77 4.48 3.86
N LEU A 26 2.42 3.69 2.83
CA LEU A 26 1.13 3.79 2.14
C LEU A 26 0.14 2.76 2.67
N VAL A 27 -1.14 3.14 2.68
CA VAL A 27 -2.23 2.26 3.11
C VAL A 27 -3.11 1.95 1.92
N PHE A 28 -3.23 0.68 1.58
CA PHE A 28 -4.05 0.19 0.49
C PHE A 28 -5.24 -0.60 1.02
N VAL A 29 -6.38 -0.53 0.32
CA VAL A 29 -7.43 -1.52 0.41
C VAL A 29 -7.08 -2.66 -0.52
N VAL A 30 -7.06 -3.88 0.00
CA VAL A 30 -6.68 -5.09 -0.74
C VAL A 30 -7.77 -6.14 -0.69
N ASP A 31 -7.69 -7.14 -1.56
CA ASP A 31 -8.62 -8.27 -1.51
C ASP A 31 -8.48 -9.05 -0.19
N LYS A 32 -9.60 -9.51 0.38
CA LYS A 32 -9.58 -10.24 1.67
C LYS A 32 -8.76 -11.52 1.61
N LYS A 33 -8.77 -12.21 0.46
CA LYS A 33 -8.09 -13.48 0.24
C LYS A 33 -6.60 -13.33 -0.03
N SER A 34 -6.13 -12.12 -0.34
CA SER A 34 -4.71 -11.86 -0.61
C SER A 34 -3.82 -12.15 0.60
N SER A 35 -2.66 -12.77 0.39
CA SER A 35 -1.61 -12.90 1.39
C SER A 35 -0.72 -11.65 1.44
N LYS A 36 0.19 -11.58 2.41
CA LYS A 36 1.18 -10.50 2.47
C LYS A 36 2.12 -10.54 1.27
N ASP A 37 2.44 -11.73 0.77
CA ASP A 37 3.33 -11.92 -0.38
C ASP A 37 2.64 -11.49 -1.68
N ASP A 38 1.33 -11.74 -1.82
CA ASP A 38 0.54 -11.26 -2.96
C ASP A 38 0.55 -9.72 -3.01
N VAL A 39 0.32 -9.07 -1.88
CA VAL A 39 0.37 -7.60 -1.80
C VAL A 39 1.78 -7.10 -2.11
N LYS A 40 2.82 -7.79 -1.66
CA LYS A 40 4.21 -7.42 -1.93
C LYS A 40 4.52 -7.47 -3.43
N ARG A 41 4.07 -8.53 -4.13
CA ARG A 41 4.21 -8.68 -5.58
C ARG A 41 3.42 -7.62 -6.34
N ALA A 42 2.14 -7.44 -6.00
CA ALA A 42 1.28 -6.46 -6.67
C ALA A 42 1.82 -5.03 -6.53
N VAL A 43 2.30 -4.62 -5.35
CA VAL A 43 2.94 -3.31 -5.16
C VAL A 43 4.20 -3.18 -6.03
N LYS A 44 5.01 -4.24 -6.09
CA LYS A 44 6.25 -4.24 -6.87
C LYS A 44 5.97 -4.12 -8.37
N GLU A 45 4.95 -4.79 -8.88
CA GLU A 45 4.60 -4.73 -10.30
C GLU A 45 3.92 -3.42 -10.68
N LEU A 46 2.99 -2.93 -9.86
CA LEU A 46 2.22 -1.72 -10.15
C LEU A 46 3.06 -0.44 -10.05
N PHE A 47 3.98 -0.39 -9.08
CA PHE A 47 4.76 0.82 -8.80
C PHE A 47 6.24 0.68 -9.14
N SER A 48 6.68 -0.50 -9.61
CA SER A 48 8.11 -0.79 -9.87
C SER A 48 9.02 -0.54 -8.66
N VAL A 49 8.47 -0.62 -7.45
CA VAL A 49 9.15 -0.31 -6.18
C VAL A 49 9.11 -1.52 -5.27
N GLU A 50 10.24 -1.82 -4.61
CA GLU A 50 10.29 -2.90 -3.65
C GLU A 50 9.89 -2.43 -2.23
N PRO A 51 8.77 -2.92 -1.67
CA PRO A 51 8.40 -2.59 -0.30
C PRO A 51 9.31 -3.28 0.72
N LEU A 52 9.64 -2.56 1.79
CA LEU A 52 10.43 -3.05 2.91
C LEU A 52 9.63 -4.06 3.75
N ARG A 53 8.38 -3.72 4.08
CA ARG A 53 7.51 -4.53 4.94
C ARG A 53 6.04 -4.31 4.59
N VAL A 54 5.25 -5.37 4.67
CA VAL A 54 3.79 -5.32 4.52
C VAL A 54 3.13 -5.84 5.80
N ASN A 55 2.26 -5.01 6.38
CA ASN A 55 1.38 -5.38 7.48
C ASN A 55 -0.06 -5.33 7.01
N THR A 56 -0.91 -6.27 7.44
CA THR A 56 -2.32 -6.31 7.01
C THR A 56 -3.24 -6.30 8.21
N MET A 57 -4.37 -5.60 8.09
CA MET A 57 -5.43 -5.54 9.09
C MET A 57 -6.78 -5.72 8.40
N ILE A 58 -7.74 -6.38 9.05
CA ILE A 58 -9.13 -6.43 8.57
C ILE A 58 -9.98 -5.54 9.47
N GLN A 59 -10.70 -4.58 8.88
CA GLN A 59 -11.58 -3.66 9.60
C GLN A 59 -12.86 -3.42 8.79
N GLY A 60 -14.03 -3.57 9.43
CA GLY A 60 -15.33 -3.29 8.79
C GLY A 60 -15.56 -4.09 7.51
N GLY A 61 -15.05 -5.32 7.44
CA GLY A 61 -15.16 -6.15 6.24
C GLY A 61 -14.32 -5.67 5.06
N ARG A 62 -13.28 -4.85 5.27
CA ARG A 62 -12.25 -4.55 4.27
C ARG A 62 -10.88 -4.91 4.81
N LYS A 63 -10.02 -5.45 3.94
CA LYS A 63 -8.62 -5.71 4.30
C LYS A 63 -7.79 -4.49 3.90
N LYS A 64 -7.03 -3.96 4.86
CA LYS A 64 -6.09 -2.87 4.69
C LYS A 64 -4.67 -3.44 4.72
N ALA A 65 -3.83 -2.97 3.83
CA ALA A 65 -2.40 -3.27 3.81
C ALA A 65 -1.61 -1.99 4.05
N PHE A 66 -0.80 -1.98 5.09
CA PHE A 66 0.19 -0.96 5.40
C PHE A 66 1.51 -1.40 4.78
N VAL A 67 1.96 -0.65 3.80
CA VAL A 67 3.14 -0.96 3.00
C VAL A 67 4.20 0.07 3.32
N VAL A 68 5.25 -0.38 4.00
CA VAL A 68 6.40 0.44 4.36
C VAL A 68 7.41 0.35 3.24
N PHE A 69 7.87 1.50 2.73
CA PHE A 69 8.88 1.56 1.68
C PHE A 69 10.28 1.76 2.27
N LYS A 70 11.29 1.31 1.51
CA LYS A 70 12.69 1.56 1.83
C LYS A 70 12.99 3.07 1.74
N LYS A 71 14.06 3.53 2.39
CA LYS A 71 14.39 4.97 2.51
C LYS A 71 14.82 5.63 1.19
N ASP A 72 15.19 4.82 0.20
CA ASP A 72 15.53 5.23 -1.16
C ASP A 72 14.30 5.67 -1.97
N VAL A 73 13.09 5.28 -1.54
CA VAL A 73 11.84 5.66 -2.21
C VAL A 73 10.91 6.37 -1.24
N LEU A 74 10.47 7.56 -1.61
CA LEU A 74 9.51 8.34 -0.84
C LEU A 74 8.08 7.90 -1.16
N ALA A 75 7.36 7.46 -0.14
CA ALA A 75 5.94 7.11 -0.21
C ALA A 75 5.09 8.29 -0.68
N LYS A 76 5.52 9.52 -0.39
CA LYS A 76 4.86 10.75 -0.84
C LYS A 76 4.87 10.90 -2.35
N ASP A 77 6.00 10.64 -3.00
CA ASP A 77 6.13 10.76 -4.46
C ASP A 77 5.24 9.73 -5.16
N ILE A 78 5.18 8.50 -4.63
CA ILE A 78 4.26 7.46 -5.10
C ILE A 78 2.80 7.92 -4.92
N ALA A 79 2.44 8.48 -3.76
CA ALA A 79 1.08 8.95 -3.50
C ALA A 79 0.65 10.07 -4.44
N THR A 80 1.54 11.02 -4.74
CA THR A 80 1.30 12.10 -5.68
C THR A 80 1.17 11.55 -7.11
N SER A 81 2.02 10.60 -7.52
CA SER A 81 1.90 9.94 -8.83
C SER A 81 0.59 9.18 -8.99
N MET A 82 0.01 8.68 -7.88
CA MET A 82 -1.28 8.01 -7.86
C MET A 82 -2.48 8.98 -7.77
N GLY A 83 -2.25 10.28 -7.59
CA GLY A 83 -3.31 11.28 -7.43
C GLY A 83 -4.13 11.15 -6.14
N VAL A 84 -3.55 10.56 -5.09
CA VAL A 84 -4.22 10.35 -3.80
C VAL A 84 -3.86 11.43 -2.76
N LEU A 85 -2.89 12.29 -3.10
CA LEU A 85 -2.39 13.39 -2.28
C LEU A 85 -2.42 14.70 -3.07
#